data_AF-A0A2U8Q2P0-F1
#
_entry.id   AF-A0A2U8Q2P0-F1
#
_cell.length_a   1.000
_cell.length_b   1.000
_cell.length_c   1.000
_cell.angle_alpha   90.00
_cell.angle_beta   90.00
_cell.angle_gamma   90.00
#
_symmetry.space_group_name_H-M   'P 1'
#
loop_
_entity.id
_entity.type
_entity.pdbx_description
1 polymer ?
#
loop_
_entity_poly.entity_id
_entity_poly.type
_entity_poly.pdbx_seq_one_letter_code
_entity_poly.pdbx_strand_id
1 'polypeptide(L)'
;MSGLLVAFTLLVGIACIIALASTLTQSRILSLNFDGVQASIWKLDSVRRDWSELRGRNLKQTGALQAATTEKLELNDQQAAASQRLNQYKEQLFVRLAEIAARIKETDGPLHDAIGGDADLKTRAAALAAAESRLRTNLPDLGPILDNFGKERQQYSEALTKMSDLDSQSSSLAQKQKYLAQGLLEIGKNIDVVFSQITKNVDAPTHAKIENALYELDPSSGWFSLIINRFVILQPDVLALVLVVLMGLLGSSLQILHSLFRAHRIESPGDYILQLSVGAITALVIFIVAKAGVPIIADASRLSGDAPINPYFVSFLAIISGLLSEQAIITVQNQGRRIFATGKAEPDRWVRVSLDPTLNDQNLTVEQLASYLSVPTDAANSIIKGESKADAEQQKAIAIFLRKSVRDLFTDMPPANVSDS
;
A
#
# COMPACT_ATOMS: atom_id res chain seq x y z
N MET A 1 15.01 4.50 -31.01
CA MET A 1 14.33 5.57 -30.23
C MET A 1 12.94 5.15 -29.78
N SER A 2 12.11 4.55 -30.65
CA SER A 2 10.74 4.12 -30.34
C SER A 2 10.62 3.16 -29.14
N GLY A 3 11.55 2.20 -29.00
CA GLY A 3 11.55 1.28 -27.85
C GLY A 3 11.79 1.96 -26.49
N LEU A 4 12.57 3.05 -26.46
CA LEU A 4 12.84 3.81 -25.23
C LEU A 4 11.60 4.61 -24.79
N LEU A 5 10.84 5.15 -25.75
CA LEU A 5 9.61 5.90 -25.46
C LEU A 5 8.47 4.98 -24.98
N VAL A 6 8.35 3.79 -25.57
CA VAL A 6 7.42 2.75 -25.11
C VAL A 6 7.78 2.29 -23.69
N ALA A 7 9.06 2.02 -23.42
CA ALA A 7 9.51 1.64 -22.09
C ALA A 7 9.26 2.75 -21.04
N PHE A 8 9.51 4.02 -21.39
CA PHE A 8 9.22 5.16 -20.52
C PHE A 8 7.73 5.27 -20.22
N THR A 9 6.87 5.19 -21.24
CA THR A 9 5.41 5.25 -21.07
C THR A 9 4.89 4.12 -20.17
N LEU A 10 5.44 2.91 -20.32
CA LEU A 10 5.11 1.77 -19.48
C LEU A 10 5.56 1.98 -18.03
N LEU A 11 6.77 2.51 -17.80
CA LEU A 11 7.25 2.85 -16.46
C LEU A 11 6.39 3.91 -15.77
N VAL A 12 6.01 4.97 -16.49
CA VAL A 12 5.10 6.01 -15.98
C VAL A 12 3.73 5.41 -15.68
N GLY A 13 3.21 4.52 -16.54
CA GLY A 13 1.97 3.80 -16.30
C GLY A 13 2.00 2.94 -15.02
N ILE A 14 3.08 2.19 -14.80
CA ILE A 14 3.29 1.42 -13.57
C ILE A 14 3.34 2.37 -12.35
N ALA A 15 4.07 3.49 -12.45
CA ALA A 15 4.14 4.47 -11.38
C ALA A 15 2.76 5.07 -11.05
N CYS A 16 1.92 5.35 -12.06
CA CYS A 16 0.54 5.78 -11.88
C CYS A 16 -0.29 4.75 -11.13
N ILE A 17 -0.18 3.47 -11.49
CA ILE A 17 -0.91 2.37 -10.83
C ILE A 17 -0.50 2.29 -9.35
N ILE A 18 0.80 2.38 -9.06
CA ILE A 18 1.33 2.36 -7.68
C ILE A 18 0.82 3.58 -6.88
N ALA A 19 0.88 4.79 -7.45
CA ALA A 19 0.41 6.00 -6.79
C ALA A 19 -1.09 5.95 -6.53
N LEU A 20 -1.89 5.47 -7.50
CA LEU A 20 -3.33 5.30 -7.36
C LEU A 20 -3.66 4.26 -6.28
N ALA A 21 -3.03 3.08 -6.31
CA ALA A 21 -3.21 2.05 -5.30
C ALA A 21 -2.88 2.59 -3.90
N SER A 22 -1.76 3.31 -3.76
CA SER A 22 -1.37 3.94 -2.50
C SER A 22 -2.40 4.97 -2.01
N THR A 23 -2.97 5.76 -2.91
CA THR A 23 -4.00 6.78 -2.60
C THR A 23 -5.28 6.12 -2.12
N LEU A 24 -5.70 5.02 -2.75
CA LEU A 24 -6.88 4.26 -2.33
C LEU A 24 -6.68 3.62 -0.97
N THR A 25 -5.50 3.03 -0.72
CA THR A 25 -5.16 2.45 0.59
C THR A 25 -5.17 3.53 1.67
N GLN A 26 -4.56 4.70 1.43
CA GLN A 26 -4.62 5.83 2.35
C GLN A 26 -6.06 6.28 2.63
N SER A 27 -6.90 6.41 1.60
CA SER A 27 -8.30 6.82 1.78
C SER A 27 -9.10 5.82 2.65
N ARG A 28 -8.81 4.51 2.54
CA ARG A 28 -9.43 3.50 3.39
C ARG A 28 -8.92 3.54 4.82
N ILE A 29 -7.62 3.78 5.02
CA ILE A 29 -7.03 3.87 6.35
C ILE A 29 -7.52 5.13 7.07
N LEU A 30 -7.59 6.27 6.36
CA LEU A 30 -8.06 7.54 6.93
C LEU A 30 -9.57 7.52 7.24
N SER A 31 -10.35 6.65 6.59
CA SER A 31 -11.77 6.46 6.92
C SER A 31 -11.98 5.61 8.18
N LEU A 32 -10.92 4.96 8.71
CA LEU A 32 -10.97 4.30 10.00
C LEU A 32 -10.97 5.35 11.11
N ASN A 33 -12.15 5.59 11.67
CA ASN A 33 -12.31 6.38 12.89
C ASN A 33 -12.22 5.45 14.11
N PHE A 34 -11.28 5.74 15.01
CA PHE A 34 -11.16 5.07 16.30
C PHE A 34 -11.51 6.07 17.40
N ASP A 35 -12.52 5.77 18.21
CA ASP A 35 -13.00 6.65 19.29
C ASP A 35 -13.27 8.10 18.86
N GLY A 36 -13.74 8.31 17.61
CA GLY A 36 -14.02 9.63 17.06
C GLY A 36 -12.80 10.45 16.62
N VAL A 37 -11.60 9.88 16.69
CA VAL A 37 -10.36 10.49 16.20
C VAL A 37 -9.88 9.78 14.94
N GLN A 38 -9.59 10.53 13.88
CA GLN A 38 -8.99 9.99 12.66
C GLN A 38 -7.58 9.48 12.95
N ALA A 39 -7.26 8.26 12.54
CA ALA A 39 -5.92 7.72 12.70
C ALA A 39 -4.93 8.46 11.79
N SER A 40 -3.89 9.06 12.38
CA SER A 40 -2.79 9.63 11.59
C SER A 40 -1.95 8.51 10.98
N ILE A 41 -1.65 8.61 9.68
CA ILE A 41 -0.84 7.62 8.93
C ILE A 41 0.49 7.33 9.62
N TRP A 42 1.19 8.35 10.13
CA TRP A 42 2.49 8.21 10.78
C TRP A 42 2.44 7.37 12.07
N LYS A 43 1.43 7.61 12.91
CA LYS A 43 1.19 6.83 14.13
C LYS A 43 0.81 5.38 13.80
N LEU A 44 0.07 5.19 12.73
CA LEU A 44 -0.34 3.87 12.30
C LEU A 44 0.83 3.09 11.67
N ASP A 45 1.76 3.77 10.97
CA ASP A 45 3.03 3.19 10.51
C ASP A 45 3.96 2.82 11.68
N SER A 46 4.08 3.65 12.72
CA SER A 46 4.89 3.28 13.89
C SER A 46 4.31 2.05 14.60
N VAL A 47 3.00 2.04 14.84
CA VAL A 47 2.30 0.89 15.44
C VAL A 47 2.45 -0.35 14.57
N ARG A 48 2.39 -0.22 13.23
CA ARG A 48 2.61 -1.33 12.31
C ARG A 48 3.99 -1.96 12.45
N ARG A 49 5.06 -1.16 12.57
CA ARG A 49 6.42 -1.70 12.71
C ARG A 49 6.56 -2.53 13.97
N ASP A 50 6.09 -1.99 15.09
CA ASP A 50 6.11 -2.68 16.39
C ASP A 50 5.25 -3.96 16.33
N TRP A 51 4.06 -3.87 15.74
CA TRP A 51 3.18 -5.02 15.54
C TRP A 51 3.79 -6.10 14.66
N SER A 52 4.42 -5.73 13.52
CA SER A 52 5.04 -6.68 12.60
C SER A 52 6.21 -7.41 13.26
N GLU A 53 7.01 -6.71 14.07
CA GLU A 53 8.07 -7.33 14.86
C GLU A 53 7.50 -8.31 15.91
N LEU A 54 6.51 -7.87 16.69
CA LEU A 54 5.86 -8.72 17.70
C LEU A 54 5.22 -9.95 17.07
N ARG A 55 4.57 -9.79 15.90
CA ARG A 55 3.98 -10.89 15.13
C ARG A 55 5.05 -11.86 14.63
N GLY A 56 6.18 -11.36 14.13
CA GLY A 56 7.32 -12.19 13.77
C GLY A 56 7.85 -13.01 14.96
N ARG A 57 7.92 -12.42 16.15
CA ARG A 57 8.28 -13.13 17.39
C ARG A 57 7.22 -14.16 17.78
N ASN A 58 5.93 -13.82 17.67
CA ASN A 58 4.80 -14.71 17.94
C ASN A 58 4.84 -15.97 17.05
N LEU A 59 5.04 -15.79 15.74
CA LEU A 59 5.16 -16.89 14.79
C LEU A 59 6.35 -17.80 15.12
N LYS A 60 7.52 -17.23 15.44
CA LYS A 60 8.70 -18.00 15.85
C LYS A 60 8.46 -18.80 17.13
N GLN A 61 7.86 -18.19 18.16
CA GLN A 61 7.57 -18.88 19.42
C GLN A 61 6.49 -19.95 19.26
N THR A 62 5.45 -19.70 18.45
CA THR A 62 4.42 -20.68 18.12
C THR A 62 5.03 -21.89 17.41
N GLY A 63 5.90 -21.66 16.42
CA GLY A 63 6.63 -22.74 15.75
C GLY A 63 7.54 -23.52 16.71
N ALA A 64 8.24 -22.83 17.61
CA ALA A 64 9.08 -23.48 18.63
C ALA A 64 8.25 -24.31 19.64
N LEU A 65 7.05 -23.84 20.00
CA LEU A 65 6.14 -24.56 20.89
C LEU A 65 5.59 -25.81 20.19
N GLN A 66 5.22 -25.72 18.92
CA GLN A 66 4.81 -26.88 18.12
C GLN A 66 5.94 -27.91 18.03
N ALA A 67 7.17 -27.48 17.71
CA ALA A 67 8.33 -28.37 17.69
C ALA A 67 8.57 -29.06 19.04
N ALA A 68 8.53 -28.31 20.15
CA ALA A 68 8.66 -28.88 21.49
C ALA A 68 7.49 -29.80 21.87
N THR A 69 6.31 -29.62 21.28
CA THR A 69 5.16 -30.52 21.47
C THR A 69 5.37 -31.85 20.74
N THR A 70 5.86 -31.80 19.51
CA THR A 70 6.24 -32.99 18.74
C THR A 70 7.35 -33.77 19.44
N GLU A 71 8.40 -33.08 19.89
CA GLU A 71 9.53 -33.68 20.62
C GLU A 71 9.07 -34.40 21.90
N LYS A 72 8.12 -33.80 22.63
CA LYS A 72 7.52 -34.44 23.82
C LYS A 72 6.69 -35.68 23.48
N LEU A 73 5.98 -35.66 22.35
CA LEU A 73 5.19 -36.82 21.91
C LEU A 73 6.11 -38.01 21.59
N GLU A 74 7.19 -37.77 20.85
CA GLU A 74 8.22 -38.77 20.57
C GLU A 74 8.87 -39.30 21.86
N LEU A 75 9.15 -38.41 22.82
CA LEU A 75 9.73 -38.79 24.11
C LEU A 75 8.77 -39.64 24.95
N ASN A 76 7.47 -39.33 24.93
CA ASN A 76 6.45 -40.14 25.61
C ASN A 76 6.40 -41.57 25.04
N ASP A 77 6.52 -41.73 23.72
CA ASP A 77 6.59 -43.06 23.09
C ASP A 77 7.84 -43.82 23.54
N GLN A 78 8.98 -43.13 23.65
CA GLN A 78 10.21 -43.70 24.19
C GLN A 78 10.08 -44.09 25.66
N GLN A 79 9.42 -43.27 26.48
CA GLN A 79 9.12 -43.58 27.89
C GLN A 79 8.20 -44.79 28.01
N ALA A 80 7.16 -44.91 27.18
CA ALA A 80 6.27 -46.06 27.18
C ALA A 80 7.05 -47.36 26.85
N ALA A 81 7.89 -47.33 25.81
CA ALA A 81 8.73 -48.46 25.44
C ALA A 81 9.78 -48.80 26.52
N ALA A 82 10.40 -47.78 27.14
CA ALA A 82 11.37 -47.97 28.22
C ALA A 82 10.72 -48.54 29.49
N SER A 83 9.53 -48.04 29.86
CA SER A 83 8.70 -48.54 30.97
C SER A 83 8.32 -50.01 30.76
N GLN A 84 7.89 -50.39 29.55
CA GLN A 84 7.59 -51.78 29.23
C GLN A 84 8.82 -52.69 29.40
N ARG A 85 9.98 -52.27 28.88
CA ARG A 85 11.24 -53.02 29.05
C ARG A 85 11.67 -53.11 30.52
N LEU A 86 11.56 -52.01 31.26
CA LEU A 86 11.88 -51.98 32.68
C LEU A 86 11.00 -52.98 33.46
N ASN A 87 9.70 -53.02 33.17
CA ASN A 87 8.77 -53.99 33.78
C ASN A 87 9.11 -55.43 33.39
N GLN A 88 9.51 -55.69 32.13
CA GLN A 88 9.96 -57.01 31.70
C GLN A 88 11.20 -57.46 32.47
N TYR A 89 12.24 -56.62 32.58
CA TYR A 89 13.45 -56.95 33.32
C TYR A 89 13.20 -57.05 34.83
N LYS A 90 12.30 -56.23 35.37
CA LYS A 90 11.85 -56.31 36.76
C LYS A 90 11.24 -57.67 37.06
N GLU A 91 10.35 -58.15 36.19
CA GLU A 91 9.71 -59.46 36.35
C GLU A 91 10.72 -60.61 36.24
N GLN A 92 11.61 -60.58 35.24
CA GLN A 92 12.67 -61.58 35.08
C GLN A 92 13.56 -61.65 36.33
N LEU A 93 14.00 -60.50 36.83
CA LEU A 93 14.83 -60.41 38.03
C LEU A 93 14.09 -60.90 39.29
N PHE A 94 12.79 -60.59 39.40
CA PHE A 94 11.96 -61.07 40.51
C PHE A 94 11.81 -62.59 40.49
N VAL A 95 11.49 -63.18 39.33
CA VAL A 95 11.40 -64.63 39.16
C VAL A 95 12.74 -65.31 39.48
N ARG A 96 13.85 -64.73 39.03
CA ARG A 96 15.20 -65.26 39.32
C ARG A 96 15.55 -65.20 40.81
N LEU A 97 15.25 -64.09 41.48
CA LEU A 97 15.46 -63.95 42.92
C LEU A 97 14.62 -64.96 43.70
N ALA A 98 13.38 -65.21 43.27
CA ALA A 98 12.53 -66.23 43.88
C ALA A 98 13.09 -67.66 43.68
N GLU A 99 13.60 -67.97 42.48
CA GLU A 99 14.26 -69.26 42.19
C GLU A 99 15.49 -69.46 43.09
N ILE A 100 16.34 -68.44 43.21
CA ILE A 100 17.54 -68.50 44.05
C ILE A 100 17.15 -68.63 45.52
N ALA A 101 16.19 -67.83 46.00
CA ALA A 101 15.69 -67.89 47.38
C ALA A 101 15.19 -69.30 47.74
N ALA A 102 14.45 -69.96 46.84
CA ALA A 102 13.97 -71.33 47.07
C ALA A 102 15.12 -72.33 47.22
N ARG A 103 16.21 -72.19 46.43
CA ARG A 103 17.36 -73.10 46.46
C ARG A 103 18.27 -72.91 47.67
N ILE A 104 18.34 -71.70 48.24
CA ILE A 104 19.20 -71.40 49.39
C ILE A 104 18.49 -71.56 50.74
N LYS A 105 17.19 -71.88 50.75
CA LYS A 105 16.36 -71.90 51.96
C LYS A 105 16.93 -72.76 53.08
N GLU A 106 17.47 -73.94 52.75
CA GLU A 106 18.03 -74.86 53.74
C GLU A 106 19.50 -74.56 54.09
N THR A 107 20.17 -73.73 53.29
CA THR A 107 21.62 -73.50 53.39
C THR A 107 21.97 -72.14 54.00
N ASP A 108 21.17 -71.11 53.73
CA ASP A 108 21.43 -69.73 54.14
C ASP A 108 20.11 -69.01 54.44
N GLY A 109 19.50 -69.35 55.59
CA GLY A 109 18.24 -68.78 56.07
C GLY A 109 18.22 -67.24 56.14
N PRO A 110 19.26 -66.57 56.69
CA PRO A 110 19.30 -65.11 56.72
C PRO A 110 19.25 -64.46 55.33
N LEU A 111 19.94 -65.05 54.34
CA LEU A 111 19.89 -64.54 52.97
C LEU A 111 18.56 -64.86 52.29
N HIS A 112 17.98 -66.03 52.56
CA HIS A 112 16.64 -66.38 52.11
C HIS A 112 15.63 -65.33 52.54
N ASP A 113 15.64 -64.92 53.81
CA ASP A 113 14.72 -63.90 54.33
C ASP A 113 14.98 -62.52 53.70
N ALA A 114 16.26 -62.14 53.54
CA ALA A 114 16.65 -60.87 52.93
C ALA A 114 16.24 -60.78 51.44
N ILE A 115 16.30 -61.89 50.70
CA ILE A 115 15.89 -61.96 49.30
C ILE A 115 14.40 -62.27 49.16
N GLY A 116 13.75 -62.92 50.14
CA GLY A 116 12.35 -63.33 50.08
C GLY A 116 11.36 -62.29 50.60
N GLY A 117 11.82 -61.36 51.43
CA GLY A 117 10.97 -60.35 52.09
C GLY A 117 10.48 -59.21 51.19
N ASP A 118 9.80 -58.25 51.83
CA ASP A 118 9.11 -57.11 51.20
C ASP A 118 10.03 -55.95 50.79
N ALA A 119 11.35 -56.12 50.90
CA ALA A 119 12.30 -55.10 50.48
C ALA A 119 12.17 -54.81 48.97
N ASP A 120 12.54 -53.59 48.56
CA ASP A 120 12.55 -53.23 47.15
C ASP A 120 13.53 -54.11 46.36
N LEU A 121 13.22 -54.30 45.07
CA LEU A 121 13.95 -55.23 44.21
C LEU A 121 15.46 -54.91 44.15
N LYS A 122 15.83 -53.62 44.25
CA LYS A 122 17.22 -53.17 44.25
C LYS A 122 17.96 -53.63 45.51
N THR A 123 17.35 -53.53 46.68
CA THR A 123 17.94 -54.01 47.95
C THR A 123 18.07 -55.53 47.94
N ARG A 124 17.04 -56.26 47.48
CA ARG A 124 17.08 -57.72 47.34
C ARG A 124 18.21 -58.17 46.40
N ALA A 125 18.34 -57.53 45.25
CA ALA A 125 19.40 -57.83 44.28
C ALA A 125 20.80 -57.47 44.81
N ALA A 126 20.92 -56.41 45.61
CA ALA A 126 22.19 -56.02 46.24
C ALA A 126 22.63 -57.02 47.32
N ALA A 127 21.69 -57.49 48.16
CA ALA A 127 21.95 -58.50 49.17
C ALA A 127 22.46 -59.81 48.54
N LEU A 128 21.84 -60.26 47.45
CA LEU A 128 22.29 -61.46 46.73
C LEU A 128 23.71 -61.30 46.16
N ALA A 129 24.02 -60.17 45.52
CA ALA A 129 25.35 -59.97 44.94
C ALA A 129 26.45 -59.88 46.01
N ALA A 130 26.15 -59.30 47.19
CA ALA A 130 27.09 -59.30 48.32
C ALA A 130 27.39 -60.72 48.81
N ALA A 131 26.43 -61.63 48.68
CA ALA A 131 26.56 -63.04 49.04
C ALA A 131 27.07 -63.95 47.89
N GLU A 132 27.30 -63.43 46.70
CA GLU A 132 27.55 -64.25 45.51
C GLU A 132 28.79 -65.14 45.66
N SER A 133 29.91 -64.58 46.16
CA SER A 133 31.16 -65.32 46.32
C SER A 133 31.00 -66.51 47.27
N ARG A 134 30.32 -66.34 48.40
CA ARG A 134 30.08 -67.44 49.36
C ARG A 134 29.11 -68.48 48.79
N LEU A 135 28.11 -68.07 48.02
CA LEU A 135 27.15 -68.98 47.40
C LEU A 135 27.81 -69.86 46.35
N ARG A 136 28.73 -69.32 45.53
CA ARG A 136 29.48 -70.10 44.55
C ARG A 136 30.39 -71.15 45.20
N THR A 137 30.96 -70.84 46.36
CA THR A 137 31.80 -71.79 47.12
C THR A 137 30.97 -72.89 47.76
N ASN A 138 29.82 -72.55 48.37
CA ASN A 138 29.01 -73.50 49.12
C ASN A 138 28.04 -74.32 48.26
N LEU A 139 27.63 -73.78 47.10
CA LEU A 139 26.64 -74.37 46.20
C LEU A 139 27.10 -74.20 44.73
N PRO A 140 27.99 -75.07 44.22
CA PRO A 140 28.57 -74.94 42.88
C PRO A 140 27.51 -74.93 41.76
N ASP A 141 26.43 -75.69 41.94
CA ASP A 141 25.33 -75.83 40.97
C ASP A 141 24.53 -74.53 40.77
N LEU A 142 24.66 -73.55 41.68
CA LEU A 142 24.06 -72.22 41.54
C LEU A 142 24.85 -71.29 40.62
N GLY A 143 26.10 -71.63 40.27
CA GLY A 143 26.98 -70.79 39.44
C GLY A 143 26.32 -70.25 38.17
N PRO A 144 25.75 -71.09 37.29
CA PRO A 144 25.08 -70.63 36.07
C PRO A 144 23.86 -69.73 36.32
N ILE A 145 23.13 -69.96 37.42
CA ILE A 145 21.96 -69.16 37.80
C ILE A 145 22.40 -67.78 38.29
N LEU A 146 23.50 -67.72 39.05
CA LEU A 146 24.12 -66.47 39.50
C LEU A 146 24.67 -65.65 38.33
N ASP A 147 25.25 -66.31 37.32
CA ASP A 147 25.68 -65.63 36.07
C ASP A 147 24.49 -64.99 35.33
N ASN A 148 23.37 -65.70 35.22
CA ASN A 148 22.15 -65.17 34.61
C ASN A 148 21.54 -64.04 35.45
N PHE A 149 21.53 -64.18 36.78
CA PHE A 149 21.13 -63.12 37.69
C PHE A 149 21.98 -61.85 37.50
N GLY A 150 23.31 -61.99 37.37
CA GLY A 150 24.21 -60.87 37.11
C GLY A 150 23.84 -60.12 35.82
N LYS A 151 23.55 -60.85 34.74
CA LYS A 151 23.10 -60.28 33.46
C LYS A 151 21.73 -59.58 33.57
N GLU A 152 20.74 -60.25 34.17
CA GLU A 152 19.38 -59.70 34.35
C GLU A 152 19.40 -58.45 35.25
N ARG A 153 20.21 -58.45 36.32
CA ARG A 153 20.42 -57.29 37.18
C ARG A 153 21.05 -56.13 36.42
N GLN A 154 22.05 -56.39 35.58
CA GLN A 154 22.68 -55.36 34.75
C GLN A 154 21.65 -54.75 33.78
N GLN A 155 20.88 -55.58 33.07
CA GLN A 155 19.83 -55.13 32.16
C GLN A 155 18.76 -54.29 32.88
N TYR A 156 18.33 -54.71 34.07
CA TYR A 156 17.42 -53.94 34.91
C TYR A 156 18.00 -52.58 35.30
N SER A 157 19.27 -52.54 35.72
CA SER A 157 19.96 -51.29 36.09
C SER A 157 20.08 -50.33 34.91
N GLU A 158 20.45 -50.83 33.73
CA GLU A 158 20.56 -50.02 32.50
C GLU A 158 19.19 -49.48 32.07
N ALA A 159 18.14 -50.29 32.15
CA ALA A 159 16.78 -49.86 31.85
C ALA A 159 16.28 -48.79 32.85
N LEU A 160 16.64 -48.92 34.13
CA LEU A 160 16.29 -47.94 35.16
C LEU A 160 16.97 -46.59 34.92
N THR A 161 18.28 -46.60 34.62
CA THR A 161 19.02 -45.37 34.25
C THR A 161 18.41 -44.72 33.03
N LYS A 162 18.11 -45.50 31.99
CA LYS A 162 17.46 -44.99 30.77
C LYS A 162 16.10 -44.36 31.07
N MET A 163 15.28 -44.96 31.94
CA MET A 163 14.00 -44.37 32.33
C MET A 163 14.19 -43.04 33.07
N SER A 164 15.15 -42.99 34.01
CA SER A 164 15.49 -41.75 34.73
C SER A 164 15.97 -40.63 33.80
N ASP A 165 16.78 -40.96 32.77
CA ASP A 165 17.25 -40.00 31.78
C ASP A 165 16.09 -39.44 30.95
N LEU A 166 15.15 -40.30 30.53
CA LEU A 166 13.96 -39.90 29.80
C LEU A 166 13.03 -39.02 30.65
N ASP A 167 12.86 -39.33 31.94
CA ASP A 167 12.06 -38.52 32.87
C ASP A 167 12.65 -37.12 33.08
N SER A 168 13.98 -37.02 33.16
CA SER A 168 14.71 -35.76 33.22
C SER A 168 14.49 -34.92 31.94
N GLN A 169 14.64 -35.56 30.77
CA GLN A 169 14.36 -34.92 29.48
C GLN A 169 12.91 -34.42 29.38
N SER A 170 11.95 -35.25 29.80
CA SER A 170 10.52 -34.91 29.76
C SER A 170 10.19 -33.69 30.65
N SER A 171 10.79 -33.64 31.84
CA SER A 171 10.65 -32.50 32.76
C SER A 171 11.24 -31.21 32.17
N SER A 172 12.41 -31.29 31.54
CA SER A 172 13.04 -30.14 30.88
C SER A 172 12.21 -29.62 29.69
N LEU A 173 11.63 -30.51 28.88
CA LEU A 173 10.75 -30.15 27.79
C LEU A 173 9.44 -29.54 28.28
N ALA A 174 8.88 -30.06 29.37
CA ALA A 174 7.70 -29.47 30.00
C ALA A 174 7.97 -28.04 30.49
N GLN A 175 9.15 -27.78 31.07
CA GLN A 175 9.56 -26.44 31.46
C GLN A 175 9.75 -25.51 30.25
N LYS A 176 10.38 -26.00 29.17
CA LYS A 176 10.53 -25.27 27.91
C LYS A 176 9.17 -24.91 27.29
N GLN A 177 8.22 -25.85 27.26
CA GLN A 177 6.85 -25.59 26.80
C GLN A 177 6.16 -24.52 27.64
N LYS A 178 6.30 -24.59 28.98
CA LYS A 178 5.73 -23.59 29.89
C LYS A 178 6.31 -22.20 29.64
N TYR A 179 7.63 -22.09 29.47
CA TYR A 179 8.30 -20.83 29.17
C TYR A 179 7.85 -20.26 27.82
N LEU A 180 7.77 -21.10 26.78
CA LEU A 180 7.26 -20.68 25.46
C LEU A 180 5.81 -20.23 25.51
N ALA A 181 4.94 -20.95 26.22
CA ALA A 181 3.53 -20.57 26.39
C ALA A 181 3.38 -19.25 27.16
N GLN A 182 4.19 -19.02 28.19
CA GLN A 182 4.24 -17.74 28.91
C GLN A 182 4.72 -16.60 27.99
N GLY A 183 5.77 -16.84 27.20
CA GLY A 183 6.25 -15.88 26.20
C GLY A 183 5.17 -15.49 25.19
N LEU A 184 4.36 -16.44 24.73
CA LEU A 184 3.24 -16.17 23.81
C LEU A 184 2.17 -15.27 24.46
N LEU A 185 1.84 -15.51 25.73
CA LEU A 185 0.90 -14.66 26.47
C LEU A 185 1.46 -13.24 26.67
N GLU A 186 2.76 -13.12 26.95
CA GLU A 186 3.43 -11.82 27.07
C GLU A 186 3.46 -11.07 25.73
N ILE A 187 3.72 -11.75 24.61
CA ILE A 187 3.63 -11.14 23.28
C ILE A 187 2.21 -10.67 23.00
N GLY A 188 1.19 -11.47 23.33
CA GLY A 188 -0.21 -11.08 23.20
C GLY A 188 -0.51 -9.78 23.96
N LYS A 189 -0.09 -9.68 25.23
CA LYS A 189 -0.23 -8.45 26.02
C LYS A 189 0.52 -7.26 25.41
N ASN A 190 1.71 -7.49 24.85
CA ASN A 190 2.48 -6.43 24.19
C ASN A 190 1.78 -5.94 22.91
N ILE A 191 1.11 -6.83 22.16
CA ILE A 191 0.28 -6.45 21.01
C ILE A 191 -0.89 -5.57 21.48
N ASP A 192 -1.56 -5.94 22.57
CA ASP A 192 -2.64 -5.11 23.15
C ASP A 192 -2.14 -3.72 23.57
N VAL A 193 -0.95 -3.63 24.17
CA VAL A 193 -0.30 -2.35 24.51
C VAL A 193 -0.02 -1.52 23.26
N VAL A 194 0.49 -2.14 22.20
CA VAL A 194 0.72 -1.45 20.91
C VAL A 194 -0.60 -0.95 20.31
N PHE A 195 -1.68 -1.73 20.39
CA PHE A 195 -2.99 -1.32 19.89
C PHE A 195 -3.63 -0.22 20.74
N SER A 196 -3.35 -0.20 22.05
CA SER A 196 -3.80 0.87 22.95
C SER A 196 -3.22 2.23 22.59
N GLN A 197 -2.12 2.28 21.81
CA GLN A 197 -1.64 3.53 21.25
C GLN A 197 -2.62 4.13 20.24
N ILE A 198 -3.37 3.30 19.49
CA ILE A 198 -4.35 3.76 18.49
C ILE A 198 -5.66 4.19 19.15
N THR A 199 -6.22 3.33 20.02
CA THR A 199 -7.53 3.50 20.63
C THR A 199 -7.48 3.20 22.13
N LYS A 200 -8.26 3.89 22.95
CA LYS A 200 -8.26 3.64 24.41
C LYS A 200 -8.99 2.35 24.76
N ASN A 201 -9.98 1.98 23.95
CA ASN A 201 -10.78 0.77 24.14
C ASN A 201 -10.47 -0.23 23.02
N VAL A 202 -9.66 -1.24 23.33
CA VAL A 202 -9.37 -2.36 22.42
C VAL A 202 -10.34 -3.50 22.77
N ASP A 203 -11.57 -3.42 22.25
CA ASP A 203 -12.47 -4.57 22.27
C ASP A 203 -12.15 -5.53 21.11
N ALA A 204 -12.61 -6.78 21.20
CA ALA A 204 -12.35 -7.81 20.18
C ALA A 204 -12.66 -7.37 18.72
N PRO A 205 -13.79 -6.71 18.41
CA PRO A 205 -14.04 -6.26 17.04
C PRO A 205 -13.14 -5.09 16.62
N THR A 206 -12.74 -4.19 17.53
CA THR A 206 -11.78 -3.12 17.18
C THR A 206 -10.38 -3.69 16.97
N HIS A 207 -9.97 -4.68 17.77
CA HIS A 207 -8.72 -5.40 17.56
C HIS A 207 -8.66 -5.99 16.14
N ALA A 208 -9.72 -6.70 15.71
CA ALA A 208 -9.76 -7.28 14.37
C ALA A 208 -9.72 -6.21 13.25
N LYS A 209 -10.36 -5.06 13.45
CA LYS A 209 -10.30 -3.93 12.49
C LYS A 209 -8.89 -3.34 12.39
N ILE A 210 -8.23 -3.11 13.53
CA ILE A 210 -6.85 -2.62 13.58
C ILE A 210 -5.93 -3.63 12.91
N GLU A 211 -6.04 -4.91 13.27
CA GLU A 211 -5.20 -5.95 12.70
C GLU A 211 -5.34 -6.03 11.18
N ASN A 212 -6.59 -6.03 10.66
CA ASN A 212 -6.85 -6.01 9.22
C ASN A 212 -6.23 -4.78 8.53
N ALA A 213 -6.31 -3.59 9.13
CA ALA A 213 -5.68 -2.39 8.59
C ALA A 213 -4.15 -2.50 8.57
N LEU A 214 -3.55 -3.10 9.61
CA LEU A 214 -2.12 -3.34 9.68
C LEU A 214 -1.66 -4.40 8.69
N TYR A 215 -2.48 -5.43 8.41
CA TYR A 215 -2.24 -6.41 7.35
C TYR A 215 -2.24 -5.78 5.96
N GLU A 216 -3.22 -4.92 5.67
CA GLU A 216 -3.27 -4.20 4.40
C GLU A 216 -2.05 -3.30 4.22
N LEU A 217 -1.54 -2.75 5.32
CA LEU A 217 -0.35 -1.94 5.32
C LEU A 217 0.95 -2.71 5.27
N ASP A 218 0.96 -4.00 5.65
CA ASP A 218 2.13 -4.87 5.59
C ASP A 218 2.09 -5.85 4.40
N PRO A 219 2.12 -5.34 3.14
CA PRO A 219 2.12 -6.20 1.98
C PRO A 219 3.39 -7.05 2.01
N SER A 220 3.18 -8.36 1.90
CA SER A 220 4.20 -9.40 2.03
C SER A 220 5.43 -9.15 1.16
N SER A 221 6.55 -9.74 1.59
CA SER A 221 7.97 -9.51 1.27
C SER A 221 8.38 -9.45 -0.22
N GLY A 222 7.83 -8.52 -0.98
CA GLY A 222 8.21 -8.24 -2.37
C GLY A 222 8.79 -6.84 -2.55
N TRP A 223 9.60 -6.64 -3.59
CA TRP A 223 10.19 -5.33 -3.92
C TRP A 223 9.12 -4.26 -4.23
N PHE A 224 7.99 -4.66 -4.81
CA PHE A 224 6.82 -3.78 -5.00
C PHE A 224 6.23 -3.27 -3.68
N SER A 225 6.27 -4.11 -2.63
CA SER A 225 5.73 -3.78 -1.32
C SER A 225 6.53 -2.68 -0.64
N LEU A 226 7.86 -2.67 -0.80
CA LEU A 226 8.74 -1.61 -0.32
C LEU A 226 8.44 -0.25 -0.96
N ILE A 227 8.16 -0.24 -2.27
CA ILE A 227 7.84 0.98 -3.00
C ILE A 227 6.47 1.51 -2.55
N ILE A 228 5.44 0.64 -2.55
CA ILE A 228 4.08 1.01 -2.09
C ILE A 228 4.13 1.54 -0.66
N ASN A 229 4.84 0.86 0.24
CA ASN A 229 4.95 1.30 1.63
C ASN A 229 5.51 2.74 1.73
N ARG A 230 6.55 3.04 0.95
CA ARG A 230 7.15 4.39 0.94
C ARG A 230 6.20 5.46 0.39
N PHE A 231 5.35 5.12 -0.58
CA PHE A 231 4.31 6.02 -1.09
C PHE A 231 3.14 6.19 -0.12
N VAL A 232 2.72 5.12 0.57
CA VAL A 232 1.61 5.13 1.54
C VAL A 232 1.94 5.95 2.80
N ILE A 233 3.22 6.13 3.13
CA ILE A 233 3.64 6.97 4.27
C ILE A 233 3.64 8.47 3.92
N LEU A 234 3.65 8.86 2.64
CA LEU A 234 3.63 10.27 2.25
C LEU A 234 2.33 10.96 2.68
N GLN A 235 2.38 12.26 2.96
CA GLN A 235 1.17 13.03 3.26
C GLN A 235 0.17 12.93 2.08
N PRO A 236 -1.14 12.78 2.32
CA PRO A 236 -2.13 12.60 1.26
C PRO A 236 -2.09 13.67 0.17
N ASP A 237 -1.83 14.93 0.54
CA ASP A 237 -1.68 16.04 -0.40
C ASP A 237 -0.50 15.85 -1.36
N VAL A 238 0.64 15.38 -0.84
CA VAL A 238 1.85 15.13 -1.63
C VAL A 238 1.60 13.96 -2.57
N LEU A 239 0.92 12.91 -2.10
CA LEU A 239 0.59 11.76 -2.93
C LEU A 239 -0.37 12.14 -4.07
N ALA A 240 -1.39 12.96 -3.79
CA ALA A 240 -2.30 13.49 -4.80
C ALA A 240 -1.57 14.35 -5.84
N LEU A 241 -0.65 15.22 -5.41
CA LEU A 241 0.20 16.02 -6.31
C LEU A 241 1.06 15.12 -7.22
N VAL A 242 1.70 14.10 -6.65
CA VAL A 242 2.50 13.15 -7.42
C VAL A 242 1.64 12.41 -8.45
N LEU A 243 0.45 11.94 -8.05
CA LEU A 243 -0.49 11.27 -8.93
C LEU A 243 -0.92 12.17 -10.10
N VAL A 244 -1.25 13.43 -9.83
CA VAL A 244 -1.61 14.42 -10.86
C VAL A 244 -0.48 14.62 -11.86
N VAL A 245 0.74 14.81 -11.37
CA VAL A 245 1.92 15.01 -12.22
C VAL A 245 2.18 13.77 -13.09
N LEU A 246 2.14 12.58 -12.50
CA LEU A 246 2.32 11.32 -13.23
C LEU A 246 1.24 11.12 -14.29
N MET A 247 0.00 11.50 -14.01
CA MET A 247 -1.08 11.41 -14.97
C MET A 247 -0.99 12.45 -16.09
N GLY A 248 -0.53 13.66 -15.80
CA GLY A 248 -0.20 14.66 -16.82
C GLY A 248 0.93 14.19 -17.75
N LEU A 249 1.98 13.59 -17.16
CA LEU A 249 3.08 12.97 -17.91
C LEU A 249 2.57 11.80 -18.77
N LEU A 250 1.70 10.95 -18.21
CA LEU A 250 1.10 9.84 -18.94
C LEU A 250 0.27 10.33 -20.13
N GLY A 251 -0.60 11.33 -19.94
CA GLY A 251 -1.39 11.92 -21.01
C GLY A 251 -0.53 12.45 -22.15
N SER A 252 0.52 13.21 -21.83
CA SER A 252 1.46 13.73 -22.83
C SER A 252 2.26 12.61 -23.51
N SER A 253 2.72 11.60 -22.77
CA SER A 253 3.43 10.45 -23.35
C SER A 253 2.57 9.65 -24.33
N LEU A 254 1.27 9.50 -24.06
CA LEU A 254 0.32 8.84 -24.96
C LEU A 254 0.09 9.66 -26.25
N GLN A 255 0.02 10.98 -26.14
CA GLN A 255 -0.10 11.87 -27.29
C GLN A 255 1.13 11.77 -28.20
N ILE A 256 2.34 11.77 -27.62
CA ILE A 256 3.59 11.57 -28.34
C ILE A 256 3.60 10.20 -29.03
N LEU A 257 3.20 9.14 -28.32
CA LEU A 257 3.15 7.79 -28.86
C LEU A 257 2.15 7.71 -30.05
N HIS A 258 0.98 8.32 -29.92
CA HIS A 258 -0.01 8.40 -31.00
C HIS A 258 0.52 9.19 -32.21
N SER A 259 1.21 10.31 -32.00
CA SER A 259 1.88 11.08 -33.05
C SER A 259 2.92 10.25 -33.79
N LEU A 260 3.75 9.50 -33.06
CA LEU A 260 4.79 8.64 -33.62
C LEU A 260 4.19 7.55 -34.52
N PHE A 261 3.09 6.91 -34.09
CA PHE A 261 2.43 5.88 -34.87
C PHE A 261 1.67 6.41 -36.10
N ARG A 262 1.07 7.61 -35.99
CA ARG A 262 0.18 8.13 -37.04
C ARG A 262 0.90 8.99 -38.08
N ALA A 263 1.90 9.77 -37.67
CA ALA A 263 2.51 10.79 -38.51
C ALA A 263 3.94 10.46 -38.99
N HIS A 264 4.60 9.41 -38.46
CA HIS A 264 6.01 9.09 -38.73
C HIS A 264 6.96 10.29 -38.60
N ARG A 265 6.58 11.33 -37.85
CA ARG A 265 7.41 12.50 -37.63
C ARG A 265 8.32 12.23 -36.45
N ILE A 266 9.62 12.23 -36.71
CA ILE A 266 10.65 12.14 -35.68
C ILE A 266 11.00 13.58 -35.30
N GLU A 267 10.41 14.07 -34.21
CA GLU A 267 10.79 15.34 -33.61
C GLU A 267 12.12 15.21 -32.83
N SER A 268 12.75 16.35 -32.53
CA SER A 268 14.01 16.38 -31.79
C SER A 268 13.81 15.80 -30.39
N PRO A 269 14.80 15.09 -29.80
CA PRO A 269 14.72 14.61 -28.41
C PRO A 269 14.33 15.68 -27.39
N GLY A 270 14.69 16.95 -27.65
CA GLY A 270 14.32 18.09 -26.80
C GLY A 270 12.82 18.41 -26.82
N ASP A 271 12.16 18.22 -27.97
CA ASP A 271 10.74 18.54 -28.13
C ASP A 271 9.86 17.58 -27.31
N TYR A 272 10.24 16.30 -27.23
CA TYR A 272 9.54 15.32 -26.39
C TYR A 272 9.63 15.65 -24.89
N ILE A 273 10.80 16.10 -24.41
CA ILE A 273 10.98 16.48 -22.99
C ILE A 273 10.13 17.72 -22.67
N LEU A 274 10.10 18.68 -23.60
CA LEU A 274 9.29 19.89 -23.45
C LEU A 274 7.80 19.55 -23.42
N GLN A 275 7.32 18.69 -24.32
CA GLN A 275 5.92 18.28 -24.38
C GLN A 275 5.50 17.48 -23.14
N LEU A 276 6.36 16.61 -22.60
CA LEU A 276 6.13 15.94 -21.32
C LEU A 276 6.02 16.94 -20.16
N SER A 277 6.96 17.89 -20.09
CA SER A 277 6.98 18.93 -19.04
C SER A 277 5.73 19.80 -19.09
N VAL A 278 5.28 20.18 -20.28
CA VAL A 278 4.04 20.92 -20.49
C VAL A 278 2.82 20.12 -20.02
N GLY A 279 2.74 18.82 -20.32
CA GLY A 279 1.68 17.94 -19.82
C GLY A 279 1.63 17.89 -18.29
N ALA A 280 2.78 17.78 -17.64
CA ALA A 280 2.88 17.82 -16.18
C ALA A 280 2.45 19.16 -15.57
N ILE A 281 2.93 20.28 -16.12
CA ILE A 281 2.63 21.63 -15.62
C ILE A 281 1.14 21.95 -15.81
N THR A 282 0.58 21.65 -16.97
CA THR A 282 -0.86 21.89 -17.24
C THR A 282 -1.74 21.11 -16.28
N ALA A 283 -1.45 19.83 -16.05
CA ALA A 283 -2.16 19.02 -15.06
C ALA A 283 -2.08 19.60 -13.64
N LEU A 284 -0.91 20.11 -13.24
CA LEU A 284 -0.71 20.75 -11.94
C LEU A 284 -1.51 22.06 -11.80
N VAL A 285 -1.50 22.92 -12.82
CA VAL A 285 -2.30 24.17 -12.83
C VAL A 285 -3.79 23.86 -12.72
N ILE A 286 -4.30 22.91 -13.52
CA ILE A 286 -5.71 22.51 -13.45
C ILE A 286 -6.05 21.94 -12.06
N PHE A 287 -5.16 21.15 -11.46
CA PHE A 287 -5.36 20.64 -10.11
C PHE A 287 -5.43 21.75 -9.05
N ILE A 288 -4.54 22.75 -9.10
CA ILE A 288 -4.59 23.91 -8.19
C ILE A 288 -5.91 24.66 -8.34
N VAL A 289 -6.32 24.94 -9.58
CA VAL A 289 -7.59 25.64 -9.86
C VAL A 289 -8.78 24.82 -9.37
N ALA A 290 -8.79 23.51 -9.61
CA ALA A 290 -9.84 22.61 -9.13
C ALA A 290 -9.89 22.59 -7.59
N LYS A 291 -8.75 22.44 -6.92
CA LYS A 291 -8.68 22.41 -5.44
C LYS A 291 -9.11 23.75 -4.82
N ALA A 292 -8.74 24.88 -5.43
CA ALA A 292 -9.16 26.20 -4.98
C ALA A 292 -10.62 26.54 -5.33
N GLY A 293 -11.17 25.95 -6.40
CA GLY A 293 -12.54 26.20 -6.87
C GLY A 293 -13.62 25.39 -6.15
N VAL A 294 -13.31 24.19 -5.66
CA VAL A 294 -14.28 23.31 -4.96
C VAL A 294 -14.94 23.99 -3.73
N PRO A 295 -14.21 24.72 -2.87
CA PRO A 295 -14.82 25.44 -1.75
C PRO A 295 -15.78 26.57 -2.15
N ILE A 296 -15.71 27.06 -3.40
CA ILE A 296 -16.52 28.20 -3.88
C ILE A 296 -17.88 27.71 -4.42
N ILE A 297 -17.97 26.46 -4.85
CA ILE A 297 -19.17 25.87 -5.47
C ILE A 297 -19.96 25.01 -4.47
N ALA A 298 -19.27 24.42 -3.49
CA ALA A 298 -19.91 23.61 -2.47
C ALA A 298 -20.18 24.47 -1.21
N ASP A 299 -21.44 24.52 -0.79
CA ASP A 299 -21.89 25.25 0.41
C ASP A 299 -21.01 24.91 1.62
N ALA A 300 -20.18 25.87 2.03
CA ALA A 300 -19.15 25.72 3.07
C ALA A 300 -19.72 25.26 4.43
N SER A 301 -21.04 25.38 4.61
CA SER A 301 -21.78 24.93 5.79
C SER A 301 -22.06 23.42 5.84
N ARG A 302 -22.01 22.71 4.70
CA ARG A 302 -22.25 21.25 4.62
C ARG A 302 -20.96 20.41 4.55
N LEU A 303 -19.82 21.06 4.31
CA LEU A 303 -18.49 20.46 4.25
C LEU A 303 -17.62 21.04 5.36
N SER A 304 -18.08 20.93 6.61
CA SER A 304 -17.24 21.17 7.78
C SER A 304 -16.25 20.02 7.91
N GLY A 305 -15.12 20.16 7.22
CA GLY A 305 -14.03 19.19 7.17
C GLY A 305 -13.37 19.24 5.80
N ASP A 306 -12.04 19.17 5.78
CA ASP A 306 -11.15 19.14 4.62
C ASP A 306 -11.52 17.99 3.66
N ALA A 307 -12.63 18.14 2.94
CA ALA A 307 -13.30 17.05 2.24
C ALA A 307 -12.41 16.59 1.07
N PRO A 308 -11.88 15.36 1.13
CA PRO A 308 -10.93 14.90 0.12
C PRO A 308 -11.63 14.85 -1.23
N ILE A 309 -11.11 15.60 -2.21
CA ILE A 309 -11.60 15.55 -3.59
C ILE A 309 -11.39 14.12 -4.11
N ASN A 310 -12.40 13.55 -4.76
CA ASN A 310 -12.32 12.20 -5.30
C ASN A 310 -11.08 12.05 -6.21
N PRO A 311 -10.11 11.17 -5.87
CA PRO A 311 -8.87 11.02 -6.62
C PRO A 311 -9.12 10.61 -8.07
N TYR A 312 -10.19 9.88 -8.37
CA TYR A 312 -10.56 9.52 -9.74
C TYR A 312 -10.92 10.74 -10.60
N PHE A 313 -11.60 11.73 -10.03
CA PHE A 313 -11.99 12.95 -10.74
C PHE A 313 -10.77 13.83 -11.04
N VAL A 314 -9.88 13.97 -10.05
CA VAL A 314 -8.60 14.68 -10.19
C VAL A 314 -7.71 14.02 -11.24
N SER A 315 -7.59 12.70 -11.15
CA SER A 315 -6.89 11.86 -12.12
C SER A 315 -7.43 12.04 -13.55
N PHE A 316 -8.74 12.00 -13.72
CA PHE A 316 -9.40 12.20 -15.01
C PHE A 316 -9.11 13.59 -15.60
N LEU A 317 -9.22 14.65 -14.79
CA LEU A 317 -8.88 16.01 -15.22
C LEU A 317 -7.41 16.14 -15.60
N ALA A 318 -6.50 15.52 -14.84
CA ALA A 318 -5.06 15.53 -15.14
C ALA A 318 -4.73 14.84 -16.48
N ILE A 319 -5.36 13.69 -16.76
CA ILE A 319 -5.18 12.97 -18.05
C ILE A 319 -5.71 13.82 -19.20
N ILE A 320 -6.92 14.36 -19.09
CA ILE A 320 -7.51 15.22 -20.12
C ILE A 320 -6.65 16.46 -20.35
N SER A 321 -6.14 17.06 -19.28
CA SER A 321 -5.21 18.19 -19.36
C SER A 321 -3.95 17.85 -20.16
N GLY A 322 -3.36 16.68 -19.90
CA GLY A 322 -2.18 16.21 -20.63
C GLY A 322 -2.46 16.02 -22.11
N LEU A 323 -3.58 15.35 -22.44
CA LEU A 323 -4.00 15.08 -23.83
C LEU A 323 -4.40 16.34 -24.61
N LEU A 324 -4.95 17.35 -23.94
CA LEU A 324 -5.39 18.60 -24.55
C LEU A 324 -4.35 19.73 -24.45
N SER A 325 -3.19 19.49 -23.83
CA SER A 325 -2.20 20.53 -23.52
C SER A 325 -1.78 21.34 -24.75
N GLU A 326 -1.63 20.69 -25.91
CA GLU A 326 -1.28 21.35 -27.17
C GLU A 326 -2.41 22.27 -27.69
N GLN A 327 -3.66 21.80 -27.64
CA GLN A 327 -4.83 22.60 -28.04
C GLN A 327 -5.11 23.74 -27.04
N ALA A 328 -4.88 23.50 -25.76
CA ALA A 328 -5.03 24.48 -24.69
C ALA A 328 -4.01 25.61 -24.85
N ILE A 329 -2.74 25.30 -25.17
CA ILE A 329 -1.73 26.31 -25.46
C ILE A 329 -2.14 27.16 -26.66
N ILE A 330 -2.57 26.55 -27.76
CA ILE A 330 -3.01 27.29 -28.95
C ILE A 330 -4.21 28.19 -28.60
N THR A 331 -5.15 27.70 -27.80
CA THR A 331 -6.34 28.46 -27.40
C THR A 331 -5.99 29.63 -26.48
N VAL A 332 -5.14 29.41 -25.47
CA VAL A 332 -4.67 30.45 -24.54
C VAL A 332 -3.80 31.47 -25.27
N GLN A 333 -2.96 31.05 -26.21
CA GLN A 333 -2.19 31.97 -27.05
C GLN A 333 -3.11 32.80 -27.97
N ASN A 334 -4.16 32.20 -28.53
CA ASN A 334 -5.13 32.91 -29.36
C ASN A 334 -5.99 33.88 -28.54
N GLN A 335 -6.42 33.50 -27.34
CA GLN A 335 -7.15 34.40 -26.44
C GLN A 335 -6.24 35.47 -25.83
N GLY A 336 -5.02 35.13 -25.44
CA GLY A 336 -4.00 36.08 -24.99
C GLY A 336 -3.67 37.08 -26.11
N ARG A 337 -3.46 36.61 -27.35
CA ARG A 337 -3.34 37.50 -28.51
C ARG A 337 -4.56 38.40 -28.67
N ARG A 338 -5.78 37.91 -28.49
CA ARG A 338 -6.98 38.76 -28.55
C ARG A 338 -7.03 39.81 -27.42
N ILE A 339 -6.66 39.43 -26.20
CA ILE A 339 -6.70 40.31 -25.02
C ILE A 339 -5.57 41.32 -25.02
N PHE A 340 -4.40 40.98 -25.58
CA PHE A 340 -3.23 41.87 -25.65
C PHE A 340 -3.09 42.59 -26.99
N ALA A 341 -3.81 42.20 -28.04
CA ALA A 341 -3.88 42.93 -29.31
C ALA A 341 -4.89 44.10 -29.28
N THR A 342 -5.66 44.28 -28.20
CA THR A 342 -6.54 45.45 -28.01
C THR A 342 -5.79 46.78 -27.84
N GLY A 343 -4.45 46.77 -27.85
CA GLY A 343 -3.62 47.98 -27.76
C GLY A 343 -3.28 48.68 -29.08
N LYS A 344 -3.72 48.17 -30.24
CA LYS A 344 -3.63 48.91 -31.51
C LYS A 344 -5.05 49.17 -32.01
N ALA A 345 -5.56 50.36 -31.75
CA ALA A 345 -6.79 50.85 -32.37
C ALA A 345 -6.68 50.62 -33.90
N GLU A 346 -7.69 49.97 -34.48
CA GLU A 346 -7.76 49.89 -35.95
C GLU A 346 -7.78 51.34 -36.47
N PRO A 347 -6.96 51.66 -37.49
CA PRO A 347 -6.85 53.04 -37.96
C PRO A 347 -8.19 53.54 -38.49
N ASP A 348 -8.44 54.84 -38.35
CA ASP A 348 -9.63 55.47 -38.91
C ASP A 348 -9.60 55.37 -40.44
N ARG A 349 -10.68 54.85 -41.03
CA ARG A 349 -10.77 54.57 -42.47
C ARG A 349 -11.87 55.36 -43.14
N TRP A 350 -11.70 55.58 -44.44
CA TRP A 350 -12.68 56.20 -45.31
C TRP A 350 -13.64 55.16 -45.87
N VAL A 351 -14.87 55.56 -46.10
CA VAL A 351 -15.81 54.76 -46.89
C VAL A 351 -15.34 54.74 -48.35
N ARG A 352 -15.32 53.56 -48.99
CA ARG A 352 -14.82 53.37 -50.37
C ARG A 352 -15.63 54.11 -51.43
N VAL A 353 -16.95 54.05 -51.29
CA VAL A 353 -17.95 54.62 -52.22
C VAL A 353 -19.13 55.04 -51.36
N SER A 354 -19.81 56.14 -51.69
CA SER A 354 -21.04 56.56 -50.99
C SER A 354 -21.95 55.34 -50.74
N LEU A 355 -22.35 55.16 -49.49
CA LEU A 355 -23.20 54.04 -49.07
C LEU A 355 -24.69 54.35 -49.25
N ASP A 356 -25.04 55.52 -49.79
CA ASP A 356 -26.43 55.92 -50.09
C ASP A 356 -27.17 54.88 -50.94
N PRO A 357 -26.58 54.31 -52.02
CA PRO A 357 -27.24 53.26 -52.80
C PRO A 357 -27.46 51.99 -51.98
N THR A 358 -26.48 51.62 -51.13
CA THR A 358 -26.57 50.41 -50.29
C THR A 358 -27.62 50.56 -49.19
N LEU A 359 -27.80 51.76 -48.64
CA LEU A 359 -28.87 52.07 -47.68
C LEU A 359 -30.24 52.00 -48.36
N ASN A 360 -30.39 52.63 -49.52
CA ASN A 360 -31.62 52.62 -50.29
C ASN A 360 -32.02 51.19 -50.73
N ASP A 361 -31.07 50.37 -51.18
CA ASP A 361 -31.29 48.97 -51.57
C ASP A 361 -31.84 48.12 -50.40
N GLN A 362 -31.52 48.49 -49.16
CA GLN A 362 -31.96 47.79 -47.95
C GLN A 362 -33.15 48.45 -47.26
N ASN A 363 -33.76 49.51 -47.86
CA ASN A 363 -34.80 50.34 -47.26
C ASN A 363 -34.41 50.94 -45.89
N LEU A 364 -33.12 51.27 -45.72
CA LEU A 364 -32.57 51.89 -44.52
C LEU A 364 -32.38 53.38 -44.74
N THR A 365 -32.58 54.19 -43.69
CA THR A 365 -32.39 55.65 -43.78
C THR A 365 -31.16 56.11 -43.00
N VAL A 366 -30.63 57.29 -43.35
CA VAL A 366 -29.45 57.88 -42.69
C VAL A 366 -29.77 58.22 -41.24
N GLU A 367 -31.01 58.57 -40.91
CA GLU A 367 -31.47 58.83 -39.53
C GLU A 367 -31.43 57.57 -38.66
N GLN A 368 -31.78 56.41 -39.24
CA GLN A 368 -31.70 55.14 -38.53
C GLN A 368 -30.25 54.77 -38.23
N LEU A 369 -29.35 55.01 -39.19
CA LEU A 369 -27.91 54.79 -38.99
C LEU A 369 -27.34 55.78 -37.96
N ALA A 370 -27.73 57.05 -38.02
CA ALA A 370 -27.31 58.07 -37.06
C ALA A 370 -27.74 57.71 -35.64
N SER A 371 -28.99 57.25 -35.46
CA SER A 371 -29.48 56.73 -34.19
C SER A 371 -28.73 55.48 -33.73
N TYR A 372 -28.33 54.60 -34.66
CA TYR A 372 -27.57 53.38 -34.35
C TYR A 372 -26.13 53.70 -33.90
N LEU A 373 -25.52 54.71 -34.51
CA LEU A 373 -24.17 55.18 -34.19
C LEU A 373 -24.11 56.16 -33.02
N SER A 374 -25.26 56.63 -32.53
CA SER A 374 -25.37 57.68 -31.50
C SER A 374 -24.64 58.99 -31.88
N VAL A 375 -24.69 59.35 -33.17
CA VAL A 375 -24.09 60.59 -33.71
C VAL A 375 -25.16 61.45 -34.38
N PRO A 376 -24.94 62.76 -34.54
CA PRO A 376 -25.85 63.62 -35.31
C PRO A 376 -26.02 63.12 -36.76
N THR A 377 -27.21 63.30 -37.33
CA THR A 377 -27.53 62.85 -38.70
C THR A 377 -26.54 63.40 -39.74
N ASP A 378 -26.10 64.65 -39.57
CA ASP A 378 -25.11 65.27 -40.45
C ASP A 378 -23.75 64.56 -40.39
N ALA A 379 -23.31 64.17 -39.19
CA ALA A 379 -22.06 63.44 -39.01
C ALA A 379 -22.14 62.02 -39.60
N ALA A 380 -23.27 61.33 -39.41
CA ALA A 380 -23.50 60.03 -40.05
C ALA A 380 -23.48 60.15 -41.59
N ASN A 381 -24.08 61.22 -42.13
CA ASN A 381 -24.11 61.51 -43.56
C ASN A 381 -22.70 61.74 -44.12
N SER A 382 -21.87 62.53 -43.43
CA SER A 382 -20.48 62.77 -43.83
C SER A 382 -19.63 61.50 -43.77
N ILE A 383 -19.86 60.62 -42.80
CA ILE A 383 -19.17 59.32 -42.74
C ILE A 383 -19.56 58.43 -43.94
N ILE A 384 -20.85 58.26 -44.23
CA ILE A 384 -21.30 57.36 -45.31
C ILE A 384 -21.01 57.86 -46.72
N LYS A 385 -20.82 59.17 -46.89
CA LYS A 385 -20.36 59.79 -48.15
C LYS A 385 -18.84 59.75 -48.31
N GLY A 386 -18.12 59.39 -47.24
CA GLY A 386 -16.66 59.38 -47.22
C GLY A 386 -16.06 60.79 -47.13
N GLU A 387 -16.80 61.75 -46.58
CA GLU A 387 -16.34 63.12 -46.30
C GLU A 387 -15.60 63.21 -44.95
N SER A 388 -15.85 62.26 -44.04
CA SER A 388 -15.10 62.09 -42.79
C SER A 388 -14.68 60.64 -42.56
N LYS A 389 -13.58 60.43 -41.84
CA LYS A 389 -13.14 59.09 -41.45
C LYS A 389 -14.08 58.50 -40.39
N ALA A 390 -14.28 57.19 -40.45
CA ALA A 390 -14.93 56.42 -39.42
C ALA A 390 -13.90 55.80 -38.48
N ASP A 391 -14.10 55.91 -37.17
CA ASP A 391 -13.29 55.20 -36.19
C ASP A 391 -13.55 53.68 -36.23
N ALA A 392 -12.75 52.90 -35.50
CA ALA A 392 -12.84 51.44 -35.48
C ALA A 392 -14.22 50.90 -35.01
N GLU A 393 -14.90 51.60 -34.10
CA GLU A 393 -16.20 51.19 -33.57
C GLU A 393 -17.31 51.52 -34.57
N GLN A 394 -17.26 52.71 -35.17
CA GLN A 394 -18.14 53.15 -36.24
C GLN A 394 -18.03 52.25 -37.47
N GLN A 395 -16.81 51.86 -37.87
CA GLN A 395 -16.57 50.91 -38.97
C GLN A 395 -17.29 49.58 -38.74
N LYS A 396 -17.21 49.03 -37.52
CA LYS A 396 -17.88 47.77 -37.16
C LYS A 396 -19.39 47.93 -37.09
N ALA A 397 -19.87 49.01 -36.49
CA ALA A 397 -21.29 49.29 -36.38
C ALA A 397 -21.94 49.46 -37.77
N ILE A 398 -21.31 50.23 -38.67
CA ILE A 398 -21.79 50.40 -40.06
C ILE A 398 -21.77 49.07 -40.82
N ALA A 399 -20.71 48.27 -40.65
CA ALA A 399 -20.61 46.94 -41.29
C ALA A 399 -21.72 45.98 -40.83
N ILE A 400 -22.02 45.96 -39.52
CA ILE A 400 -23.13 45.17 -38.96
C ILE A 400 -24.47 45.69 -39.48
N PHE A 401 -24.67 47.01 -39.46
CA PHE A 401 -25.91 47.65 -39.89
C PHE A 401 -26.23 47.34 -41.35
N LEU A 402 -25.22 47.38 -42.22
CA LEU A 402 -25.36 47.09 -43.66
C LEU A 402 -25.18 45.61 -44.03
N ARG A 403 -24.91 44.74 -43.04
CA ARG A 403 -24.64 43.31 -43.20
C ARG A 403 -23.52 43.00 -44.22
N LYS A 404 -22.49 43.85 -44.26
CA LYS A 404 -21.33 43.72 -45.15
C LYS A 404 -20.04 43.65 -44.33
N SER A 405 -18.95 43.19 -44.94
CA SER A 405 -17.67 43.16 -44.23
C SER A 405 -17.04 44.56 -44.18
N VAL A 406 -16.32 44.89 -43.09
CA VAL A 406 -15.59 46.16 -42.95
C VAL A 406 -14.62 46.38 -44.12
N ARG A 407 -14.02 45.30 -44.63
CA ARG A 407 -13.05 45.36 -45.73
C ARG A 407 -13.68 45.80 -47.05
N ASP A 408 -14.95 45.46 -47.28
CA ASP A 408 -15.68 45.80 -48.50
C ASP A 408 -16.19 47.24 -48.48
N LEU A 409 -16.41 47.79 -47.28
CA LEU A 409 -16.97 49.13 -47.08
C LEU A 409 -15.90 50.21 -46.95
N PHE A 410 -14.76 49.88 -46.32
CA PHE A 410 -13.77 50.88 -45.92
C PHE A 410 -12.41 50.69 -46.60
N THR A 411 -11.68 51.80 -46.76
CA THR A 411 -10.36 51.91 -47.39
C THR A 411 -9.50 52.93 -46.66
N ASP A 412 -8.18 52.76 -46.76
CA ASP A 412 -7.20 53.66 -46.14
C ASP A 412 -6.96 54.93 -46.99
N MET A 413 -7.47 54.97 -48.23
CA MET A 413 -7.33 56.09 -49.16
C MET A 413 -8.61 56.94 -49.22
N PRO A 414 -8.52 58.29 -49.24
CA PRO A 414 -9.69 59.13 -49.37
C PRO A 414 -10.38 58.94 -50.74
N PRO A 415 -11.71 59.03 -50.82
CA PRO A 415 -12.42 58.97 -52.09
C PRO A 415 -12.07 60.19 -52.97
N ALA A 416 -12.11 60.03 -54.29
CA ALA A 416 -11.62 61.00 -55.29
C ALA A 416 -12.29 62.40 -55.23
N ASN A 417 -13.38 62.54 -54.48
CA ASN A 417 -14.17 63.77 -54.38
C ASN A 417 -13.74 64.66 -53.20
N VAL A 418 -12.71 64.26 -52.44
CA VAL A 418 -12.22 64.96 -51.22
C VAL A 418 -10.86 65.65 -51.49
N SER A 419 -10.50 65.86 -52.76
CA SER A 419 -9.33 66.69 -53.12
C SER A 419 -9.70 68.18 -53.10
N ASP A 420 -9.07 68.90 -52.17
CA ASP A 420 -9.02 70.35 -51.98
C ASP A 420 -10.23 71.03 -51.30
N SER A 421 -10.20 71.00 -49.97
CA SER A 421 -10.72 72.08 -49.10
C SER A 421 -9.76 72.32 -47.94
#